data_AF-A0A7V5KUU6-F1
#
_entry.id   AF-A0A7V5KUU6-F1
#
_cell.length_a   1.000
_cell.length_b   1.000
_cell.length_c   1.000
_cell.angle_alpha   90.00
_cell.angle_beta   90.00
_cell.angle_gamma   90.00
#
_symmetry.space_group_name_H-M   'P 1'
#
loop_
_entity.id
_entity.type
_entity.pdbx_description
1 polymer ?
#
loop_
_entity_poly.entity_id
_entity_poly.type
_entity_poly.pdbx_seq_one_letter_code
_entity_poly.pdbx_strand_id
1 'polypeptide(L)'
;GRPFHGWELRRIMGFHACEESPIGSDYLFPAFETGIRAMAGVNGGWIVASDDLTMVYRVPLPDTKAIIFIPDVESLADEYTGKETSAESESELLLRRARFLDSMQAGAKAELVLLDMIPAMIRGDLKKIGDALFDISYLGSKRAECEQHGAYGTPIYSYINTFRGIGAEIAGMSSVGPTIFALTQSQETYDKILQYLKDHGVADSRIIETTVDNMGGTITENGVEKSFMNDNWLKG
;
A
#
# COMPACT_ATOMS: atom_id res chain seq x y z
N GLY A 1 -21.96 -26.41 15.71
CA GLY A 1 -21.63 -25.15 15.02
C GLY A 1 -20.78 -25.46 13.82
N ARG A 2 -20.80 -24.60 12.79
CA ARG A 2 -19.84 -24.70 11.67
C ARG A 2 -18.57 -23.90 12.00
N PRO A 3 -17.39 -24.28 11.45
CA PRO A 3 -16.21 -23.43 11.50
C PRO A 3 -16.45 -22.07 10.82
N PHE A 4 -15.71 -21.05 11.26
CA PHE A 4 -15.66 -19.76 10.57
C PHE A 4 -14.90 -19.89 9.26
N HIS A 5 -15.33 -19.13 8.25
CA HIS A 5 -14.60 -18.92 7.03
C HIS A 5 -13.48 -17.89 7.22
N GLY A 6 -12.52 -17.87 6.29
CA GLY A 6 -11.37 -16.96 6.34
C GLY A 6 -11.78 -15.48 6.44
N TRP A 7 -12.74 -15.02 5.63
CA TRP A 7 -13.26 -13.65 5.72
C TRP A 7 -13.93 -13.32 7.07
N GLU A 8 -14.65 -14.28 7.68
CA GLU A 8 -15.30 -14.07 8.98
C GLU A 8 -14.26 -13.89 10.08
N LEU A 9 -13.22 -14.73 10.08
CA LEU A 9 -12.10 -14.59 11.01
C LEU A 9 -11.40 -13.25 10.83
N ARG A 10 -11.18 -12.81 9.58
CA ARG A 10 -10.57 -11.51 9.28
C ARG A 10 -11.39 -10.36 9.84
N ARG A 11 -12.71 -10.38 9.68
CA ARG A 11 -13.62 -9.36 10.23
C ARG A 11 -13.64 -9.37 11.75
N ILE A 12 -13.73 -10.55 12.36
CA ILE A 12 -13.67 -10.69 13.83
C ILE A 12 -12.36 -10.09 14.35
N MET A 13 -11.22 -10.44 13.75
CA MET A 13 -9.93 -9.89 14.17
C MET A 13 -9.83 -8.38 13.93
N GLY A 14 -10.16 -7.91 12.73
CA GLY A 14 -10.01 -6.49 12.37
C GLY A 14 -10.95 -5.56 13.14
N PHE A 15 -12.22 -5.93 13.35
CA PHE A 15 -13.17 -5.11 14.11
C PHE A 15 -12.92 -5.11 15.62
N HIS A 16 -12.08 -6.03 16.11
CA HIS A 16 -11.68 -6.11 17.51
C HIS A 16 -10.19 -5.81 17.70
N ALA A 17 -9.52 -5.30 16.66
CA ALA A 17 -8.14 -4.86 16.76
C ALA A 17 -8.07 -3.57 17.62
N CYS A 18 -7.15 -3.57 18.58
CA CYS A 18 -6.91 -2.44 19.47
C CYS A 18 -5.42 -2.16 19.55
N GLU A 19 -5.07 -0.90 19.77
CA GLU A 19 -3.71 -0.41 19.99
C GLU A 19 -3.60 0.28 21.35
N GLU A 20 -2.39 0.29 21.91
CA GLU A 20 -2.09 0.98 23.17
C GLU A 20 -2.13 2.50 22.95
N SER A 21 -2.84 3.21 23.82
CA SER A 21 -2.93 4.67 23.75
C SER A 21 -1.56 5.32 23.91
N PRO A 22 -1.19 6.28 23.04
CA PRO A 22 0.06 7.01 23.19
C PRO A 22 0.10 7.89 24.45
N ILE A 23 -1.05 8.20 25.03
CA ILE A 23 -1.19 9.06 26.23
C ILE A 23 -1.10 8.22 27.53
N GLY A 24 -0.95 6.90 27.44
CA GLY A 24 -0.69 6.03 28.59
C GLY A 24 -1.08 4.56 28.37
N SER A 25 -0.29 3.64 28.94
CA SER A 25 -0.40 2.19 28.77
C SER A 25 -1.66 1.55 29.36
N ASP A 26 -2.44 2.30 30.15
CA ASP A 26 -3.66 1.80 30.80
C ASP A 26 -4.91 1.87 29.91
N TYR A 27 -4.78 2.42 28.70
CA TYR A 27 -5.89 2.64 27.78
C TYR A 27 -5.63 1.98 26.43
N LEU A 28 -6.66 1.32 25.91
CA LEU A 28 -6.70 0.83 24.54
C LEU A 28 -7.64 1.70 23.72
N PHE A 29 -7.30 1.91 22.45
CA PHE A 29 -8.21 2.49 21.47
C PHE A 29 -8.32 1.56 20.24
N PRO A 30 -9.40 1.65 19.46
CA PRO A 30 -9.55 0.85 18.25
C PRO A 30 -8.40 1.09 17.25
N ALA A 31 -7.76 0.02 16.80
CA ALA A 31 -6.64 0.06 15.86
C ALA A 31 -7.09 0.51 14.46
N PHE A 32 -6.16 1.06 13.68
CA PHE A 32 -6.40 1.37 12.26
C PHE A 32 -6.11 0.14 11.37
N GLU A 33 -6.89 -0.92 11.53
CA GLU A 33 -6.77 -2.14 10.71
C GLU A 33 -7.62 -2.05 9.42
N THR A 34 -7.00 -2.38 8.28
CA THR A 34 -7.62 -2.31 6.95
C THR A 34 -7.82 -3.68 6.30
N GLY A 35 -7.23 -4.73 6.88
CA GLY A 35 -7.23 -6.10 6.37
C GLY A 35 -6.34 -6.31 5.14
N ILE A 36 -5.80 -5.25 4.53
CA ILE A 36 -5.04 -5.30 3.28
C ILE A 36 -3.79 -6.15 3.42
N ARG A 37 -3.04 -6.01 4.52
CA ARG A 37 -1.81 -6.78 4.76
C ARG A 37 -2.10 -8.28 4.80
N ALA A 38 -3.18 -8.69 5.48
CA ALA A 38 -3.59 -10.09 5.53
C ALA A 38 -4.08 -10.59 4.16
N MET A 39 -4.79 -9.75 3.39
CA MET A 39 -5.23 -10.11 2.04
C MET A 39 -4.04 -10.31 1.10
N ALA A 40 -3.13 -9.35 1.03
CA ALA A 40 -1.95 -9.39 0.18
C ALA A 40 -0.98 -10.50 0.61
N GLY A 41 -0.73 -10.64 1.91
CA GLY A 41 0.15 -11.67 2.45
C GLY A 41 -0.31 -13.10 2.15
N VAL A 42 -1.63 -13.34 2.08
CA VAL A 42 -2.17 -14.67 1.78
C VAL A 42 -2.29 -14.93 0.27
N ASN A 43 -2.63 -13.92 -0.52
CA ASN A 43 -3.03 -14.10 -1.92
C ASN A 43 -2.00 -13.61 -2.95
N GLY A 44 -1.05 -12.77 -2.54
CA GLY A 44 -0.15 -12.05 -3.44
C GLY A 44 -0.90 -11.21 -4.50
N GLY A 45 -0.14 -10.68 -5.45
CA GLY A 45 -0.62 -9.88 -6.57
C GLY A 45 -1.13 -8.50 -6.14
N TRP A 46 -1.97 -7.91 -6.98
CA TRP A 46 -2.63 -6.64 -6.71
C TRP A 46 -4.05 -6.86 -6.21
N ILE A 47 -4.41 -6.21 -5.11
CA ILE A 47 -5.69 -6.42 -4.43
C ILE A 47 -6.44 -5.11 -4.28
N VAL A 48 -7.73 -5.16 -4.58
CA VAL A 48 -8.73 -4.16 -4.17
C VAL A 48 -9.60 -4.80 -3.10
N ALA A 49 -9.77 -4.09 -1.98
CA ALA A 49 -10.62 -4.49 -0.88
C ALA A 49 -11.64 -3.41 -0.56
N SER A 50 -12.69 -3.83 0.14
CA SER A 50 -13.69 -2.95 0.74
C SER A 50 -13.28 -2.52 2.14
N ASP A 51 -13.96 -1.49 2.65
CA ASP A 51 -13.88 -1.01 4.04
C ASP A 51 -14.41 -2.02 5.07
N ASP A 52 -15.17 -3.03 4.63
CA ASP A 52 -15.68 -4.15 5.45
C ASP A 52 -14.73 -5.37 5.41
N LEU A 53 -13.43 -5.12 5.35
CA LEU A 53 -12.35 -6.12 5.42
C LEU A 53 -12.55 -7.29 4.45
N THR A 54 -13.10 -7.02 3.26
CA THR A 54 -13.42 -8.04 2.26
C THR A 54 -12.67 -7.77 0.97
N MET A 55 -11.97 -8.79 0.49
CA MET A 55 -11.28 -8.74 -0.80
C MET A 55 -12.32 -8.69 -1.92
N VAL A 56 -12.32 -7.62 -2.70
CA VAL A 56 -13.26 -7.43 -3.82
C VAL A 56 -12.69 -8.06 -5.07
N TYR A 57 -11.43 -7.79 -5.37
CA TYR A 57 -10.79 -8.30 -6.57
C TYR A 57 -9.29 -8.45 -6.38
N ARG A 58 -8.72 -9.47 -7.04
CA ARG A 58 -7.28 -9.76 -7.03
C ARG A 58 -6.84 -10.10 -8.45
N VAL A 59 -5.72 -9.52 -8.89
CA VAL A 59 -5.10 -9.83 -10.19
C VAL A 59 -3.61 -10.12 -10.01
N PRO A 60 -3.04 -11.14 -10.71
CA PRO A 60 -1.59 -11.30 -10.75
C PRO A 60 -0.96 -10.19 -11.59
N LEU A 61 0.24 -9.76 -11.22
CA LEU A 61 1.11 -8.89 -12.00
C LEU A 61 2.35 -9.69 -12.44
N PRO A 62 2.25 -10.55 -13.48
CA PRO A 62 3.36 -11.40 -13.91
C PRO A 62 4.51 -10.53 -14.43
N ASP A 63 5.74 -11.05 -14.31
CA ASP A 63 6.97 -10.43 -14.84
C ASP A 63 7.17 -8.97 -14.42
N THR A 64 6.54 -8.57 -13.31
CA THR A 64 6.54 -7.19 -12.84
C THR A 64 7.63 -7.01 -11.80
N LYS A 65 8.62 -6.19 -12.16
CA LYS A 65 9.69 -5.77 -11.26
C LYS A 65 9.21 -4.65 -10.36
N ALA A 66 9.74 -4.62 -9.15
CA ALA A 66 9.48 -3.59 -8.16
C ALA A 66 10.81 -2.93 -7.75
N ILE A 67 10.85 -1.61 -7.87
CA ILE A 67 11.90 -0.78 -7.30
C ILE A 67 11.26 -0.04 -6.13
N ILE A 68 11.75 -0.28 -4.93
CA ILE A 68 11.32 0.40 -3.72
C ILE A 68 12.47 1.27 -3.28
N PHE A 69 12.22 2.53 -2.95
CA PHE A 69 13.24 3.40 -2.42
C PHE A 69 12.71 4.26 -1.28
N ILE A 70 13.60 4.58 -0.35
CA ILE A 70 13.28 5.43 0.80
C ILE A 70 13.95 6.79 0.56
N PRO A 71 13.22 7.84 0.15
CA PRO A 71 13.80 9.18 -0.02
C PRO A 71 14.29 9.74 1.31
N ASP A 72 15.27 10.64 1.27
CA ASP A 72 15.62 11.47 2.43
C ASP A 72 14.79 12.76 2.38
N VAL A 73 13.64 12.72 3.04
CA VAL A 73 12.67 13.82 3.08
C VAL A 73 12.29 14.08 4.53
N GLU A 74 12.39 15.34 4.93
CA GLU A 74 11.84 15.78 6.21
C GLU A 74 10.35 15.47 6.19
N SER A 75 9.88 14.67 7.13
CA SER A 75 8.44 14.51 7.37
C SER A 75 8.03 15.56 8.40
N LEU A 76 6.74 15.91 8.47
CA LEU A 76 6.20 16.67 9.61
C LEU A 76 6.82 16.07 10.88
N ALA A 77 7.45 16.92 11.69
CA ALA A 77 8.34 16.49 12.75
C ALA A 77 7.72 15.33 13.54
N ASP A 78 8.32 14.15 13.41
CA ASP A 78 8.36 13.28 14.56
C ASP A 78 9.18 14.02 15.62
N GLU A 79 8.80 13.86 16.87
CA GLU A 79 9.52 14.25 18.05
C GLU A 79 10.80 13.39 18.20
N TYR A 80 11.69 13.35 17.19
CA TYR A 80 13.01 12.69 17.24
C TYR A 80 14.01 13.47 18.12
N THR A 81 13.53 13.81 19.32
CA THR A 81 14.27 13.83 20.58
C THR A 81 14.41 12.42 21.19
N GLY A 82 14.04 11.36 20.46
CA GLY A 82 14.11 9.98 20.96
C GLY A 82 12.90 9.58 21.82
N LYS A 83 11.74 10.21 21.59
CA LYS A 83 10.44 9.77 22.10
C LYS A 83 9.64 9.13 20.98
N GLU A 84 9.05 7.96 21.24
CA GLU A 84 8.07 7.34 20.36
C GLU A 84 6.79 8.19 20.34
N THR A 85 6.68 9.08 19.35
CA THR A 85 5.50 9.94 19.11
C THR A 85 4.82 9.66 17.78
N SER A 86 5.34 8.69 17.03
CA SER A 86 4.78 8.20 15.78
C SER A 86 3.29 7.85 15.92
N ALA A 87 2.89 7.29 17.06
CA ALA A 87 1.49 6.96 17.34
C ALA A 87 0.57 8.19 17.48
N GLU A 88 1.02 9.33 18.03
CA GLU A 88 0.16 10.53 18.16
C GLU A 88 0.01 11.26 16.84
N SER A 89 1.10 11.44 16.10
CA SER A 89 1.10 12.13 14.81
C SER A 89 0.39 11.30 13.72
N GLU A 90 0.60 9.98 13.71
CA GLU A 90 -0.09 9.06 12.79
C GLU A 90 -1.58 8.94 13.14
N SER A 91 -1.93 8.87 14.43
CA SER A 91 -3.35 8.86 14.84
C SER A 91 -4.06 10.15 14.47
N GLU A 92 -3.45 11.33 14.66
CA GLU A 92 -4.03 12.60 14.23
C GLU A 92 -4.18 12.69 12.70
N LEU A 93 -3.15 12.27 11.96
CA LEU A 93 -3.17 12.25 10.50
C LEU A 93 -4.26 11.31 9.98
N LEU A 94 -4.25 10.04 10.40
CA LEU A 94 -5.13 9.01 9.89
C LEU A 94 -6.55 9.15 10.42
N LEU A 95 -6.73 9.35 11.74
CA LEU A 95 -8.05 9.39 12.37
C LEU A 95 -8.76 10.74 12.22
N ARG A 96 -8.07 11.83 11.88
CA ARG A 96 -8.71 13.13 11.60
C ARG A 96 -8.59 13.56 10.14
N ARG A 97 -7.39 13.95 9.69
CA ARG A 97 -7.23 14.58 8.37
C ARG A 97 -7.60 13.63 7.24
N ALA A 98 -7.06 12.42 7.25
CA ALA A 98 -7.30 11.42 6.22
C ALA A 98 -8.79 11.03 6.16
N ARG A 99 -9.41 10.73 7.31
CA ARG A 99 -10.85 10.42 7.38
C ARG A 99 -11.74 11.56 6.92
N PHE A 100 -11.40 12.80 7.28
CA PHE A 100 -12.14 13.97 6.81
C PHE A 100 -12.08 14.08 5.28
N LEU A 101 -10.88 14.01 4.69
CA LEU A 101 -10.71 14.06 3.24
C LEU A 101 -11.39 12.89 2.53
N ASP A 102 -11.28 11.67 3.07
CA ASP A 102 -11.97 10.50 2.54
C ASP A 102 -13.49 10.68 2.56
N SER A 103 -14.06 11.22 3.63
CA SER A 103 -15.51 11.49 3.69
C SER A 103 -15.98 12.48 2.62
N MET A 104 -15.16 13.49 2.30
CA MET A 104 -15.47 14.48 1.28
C MET A 104 -15.29 13.95 -0.15
N GLN A 105 -14.34 13.02 -0.35
CA GLN A 105 -13.90 12.57 -1.67
C GLN A 105 -14.23 11.10 -1.96
N ALA A 106 -15.05 10.47 -1.10
CA ALA A 106 -15.44 9.06 -1.23
C ALA A 106 -16.04 8.74 -2.59
N GLY A 107 -16.91 9.61 -3.12
CA GLY A 107 -17.53 9.42 -4.44
C GLY A 107 -16.50 9.36 -5.57
N ALA A 108 -15.55 10.30 -5.60
CA ALA A 108 -14.49 10.33 -6.61
C ALA A 108 -13.54 9.13 -6.49
N LYS A 109 -13.17 8.73 -5.26
CA LYS A 109 -12.35 7.53 -5.04
C LYS A 109 -13.09 6.27 -5.51
N ALA A 110 -14.37 6.15 -5.20
CA ALA A 110 -15.20 5.02 -5.62
C ALA A 110 -15.32 4.96 -7.14
N GLU A 111 -15.49 6.11 -7.81
CA GLU A 111 -15.51 6.20 -9.27
C GLU A 111 -14.21 5.67 -9.89
N LEU A 112 -13.04 6.16 -9.46
CA LEU A 112 -11.74 5.69 -9.95
C LEU A 112 -11.54 4.19 -9.70
N VAL A 113 -11.93 3.68 -8.54
CA VAL A 113 -11.77 2.25 -8.23
C VAL A 113 -12.71 1.39 -9.08
N LEU A 114 -13.99 1.74 -9.15
CA LEU A 114 -15.03 0.93 -9.80
C LEU A 114 -15.00 1.04 -11.33
N LEU A 115 -14.71 2.21 -11.87
CA LEU A 115 -14.81 2.48 -13.30
C LEU A 115 -13.46 2.42 -14.02
N ASP A 116 -12.34 2.68 -13.33
CA ASP A 116 -11.01 2.67 -13.94
C ASP A 116 -10.16 1.49 -13.46
N MET A 117 -9.90 1.39 -12.16
CA MET A 117 -8.95 0.42 -11.60
C MET A 117 -9.42 -1.02 -11.77
N ILE A 118 -10.62 -1.39 -11.28
CA ILE A 118 -11.12 -2.77 -11.38
C ILE A 118 -11.23 -3.21 -12.86
N PRO A 119 -11.80 -2.41 -13.78
CA PRO A 119 -11.81 -2.78 -15.19
C PRO A 119 -10.42 -2.92 -15.81
N ALA A 120 -9.45 -2.10 -15.43
CA ALA A 120 -8.05 -2.25 -15.85
C ALA A 120 -7.44 -3.55 -15.32
N MET A 121 -7.69 -3.91 -14.05
CA MET A 121 -7.29 -5.19 -13.47
C MET A 121 -7.90 -6.37 -14.21
N ILE A 122 -9.19 -6.31 -14.57
CA ILE A 122 -9.85 -7.38 -15.35
C ILE A 122 -9.18 -7.57 -16.71
N ARG A 123 -8.73 -6.48 -17.35
CA ARG A 123 -8.02 -6.53 -18.64
C ARG A 123 -6.53 -6.86 -18.53
N GLY A 124 -5.98 -6.91 -17.31
CA GLY A 124 -4.53 -7.05 -17.10
C GLY A 124 -3.72 -5.84 -17.59
N ASP A 125 -4.33 -4.66 -17.67
CA ASP A 125 -3.68 -3.45 -18.16
C ASP A 125 -2.94 -2.74 -17.01
N LEU A 126 -1.68 -3.12 -16.80
CA LEU A 126 -0.83 -2.60 -15.71
C LEU A 126 -0.71 -1.08 -15.75
N LYS A 127 -0.62 -0.49 -16.94
CA LYS A 127 -0.51 0.96 -17.12
C LYS A 127 -1.78 1.65 -16.66
N LYS A 128 -2.96 1.13 -17.02
CA LYS A 128 -4.24 1.69 -16.59
C LYS A 128 -4.51 1.49 -15.10
N ILE A 129 -4.03 0.40 -14.49
CA ILE A 129 -4.03 0.25 -13.02
C ILE A 129 -3.23 1.38 -12.38
N GLY A 130 -2.05 1.68 -12.92
CA GLY A 130 -1.19 2.76 -12.43
C GLY A 130 -1.73 4.16 -12.69
N ASP A 131 -2.41 4.41 -13.81
CA ASP A 131 -3.14 5.66 -14.07
C ASP A 131 -4.15 5.91 -12.93
N ALA A 132 -4.98 4.92 -12.60
CA ALA A 132 -5.97 5.04 -11.53
C ALA A 132 -5.33 5.21 -10.13
N LEU A 133 -4.25 4.48 -9.83
CA LEU A 133 -3.51 4.67 -8.57
C LEU A 133 -2.92 6.07 -8.46
N PHE A 134 -2.37 6.59 -9.56
CA PHE A 134 -1.80 7.92 -9.62
C PHE A 134 -2.85 8.97 -9.28
N ASP A 135 -4.05 8.90 -9.86
CA ASP A 135 -5.14 9.82 -9.55
C ASP A 135 -5.60 9.69 -8.08
N ILE A 136 -5.71 8.45 -7.58
CA ILE A 136 -6.01 8.19 -6.15
C ILE A 136 -4.95 8.80 -5.22
N SER A 137 -3.70 8.92 -5.65
CA SER A 137 -2.61 9.47 -4.83
C SER A 137 -2.82 10.94 -4.46
N TYR A 138 -3.68 11.65 -5.19
CA TYR A 138 -4.06 13.04 -4.94
C TYR A 138 -5.42 13.19 -4.24
N LEU A 139 -6.02 12.09 -3.78
CA LEU A 139 -7.32 12.09 -3.12
C LEU A 139 -7.26 11.51 -1.70
N GLY A 140 -8.14 12.02 -0.85
CA GLY A 140 -8.49 11.38 0.42
C GLY A 140 -7.31 11.19 1.38
N SER A 141 -7.30 10.03 2.01
CA SER A 141 -6.25 9.58 2.92
C SER A 141 -4.86 9.60 2.30
N LYS A 142 -4.71 9.08 1.07
CA LYS A 142 -3.40 9.01 0.40
C LYS A 142 -2.82 10.40 0.14
N ARG A 143 -3.66 11.38 -0.20
CA ARG A 143 -3.24 12.79 -0.29
C ARG A 143 -2.72 13.30 1.05
N ALA A 144 -3.44 13.04 2.14
CA ALA A 144 -3.05 13.46 3.49
C ALA A 144 -1.68 12.88 3.86
N GLU A 145 -1.50 11.58 3.61
CA GLU A 145 -0.24 10.85 3.85
C GLU A 145 0.91 11.45 3.03
N CYS A 146 0.72 11.69 1.74
CA CYS A 146 1.77 12.30 0.91
C CYS A 146 2.12 13.73 1.36
N GLU A 147 1.10 14.56 1.67
CA GLU A 147 1.26 15.97 2.02
C GLU A 147 2.00 16.20 3.35
N GLN A 148 2.14 15.18 4.19
CA GLN A 148 2.92 15.29 5.44
C GLN A 148 4.43 15.34 5.20
N HIS A 149 4.91 14.98 4.01
CA HIS A 149 6.35 14.91 3.73
C HIS A 149 6.85 16.15 2.99
N GLY A 150 7.81 16.85 3.59
CA GLY A 150 8.48 18.02 3.05
C GLY A 150 7.52 19.19 2.82
N ALA A 151 7.73 19.92 1.73
CA ALA A 151 6.87 21.04 1.33
C ALA A 151 5.54 20.55 0.76
N TYR A 152 4.62 20.06 1.62
CA TYR A 152 3.29 19.56 1.24
C TYR A 152 3.33 18.41 0.23
N GLY A 153 4.19 17.42 0.46
CA GLY A 153 4.34 16.26 -0.41
C GLY A 153 5.11 16.53 -1.71
N THR A 154 5.58 17.77 -1.94
CA THR A 154 6.31 18.12 -3.18
C THR A 154 7.43 17.14 -3.52
N PRO A 155 8.32 16.74 -2.58
CA PRO A 155 9.34 15.74 -2.89
C PRO A 155 8.75 14.38 -3.31
N ILE A 156 7.73 13.91 -2.59
CA ILE A 156 7.06 12.63 -2.86
C ILE A 156 6.44 12.64 -4.26
N TYR A 157 5.63 13.65 -4.56
CA TYR A 157 4.98 13.77 -5.86
C TYR A 157 6.00 13.98 -6.99
N SER A 158 7.12 14.67 -6.74
CA SER A 158 8.20 14.84 -7.72
C SER A 158 8.77 13.49 -8.15
N TYR A 159 9.07 12.60 -7.20
CA TYR A 159 9.57 11.26 -7.50
C TYR A 159 8.53 10.39 -8.20
N ILE A 160 7.28 10.38 -7.72
CA ILE A 160 6.18 9.64 -8.37
C ILE A 160 6.04 10.09 -9.83
N ASN A 161 5.96 11.41 -10.07
CA ASN A 161 5.86 11.98 -11.41
C ASN A 161 7.08 11.65 -12.28
N THR A 162 8.28 11.71 -11.71
CA THR A 162 9.51 11.41 -12.44
C THR A 162 9.55 9.94 -12.88
N PHE A 163 9.20 9.01 -12.01
CA PHE A 163 9.15 7.59 -12.35
C PHE A 163 8.11 7.30 -13.43
N ARG A 164 6.93 7.91 -13.33
CA ARG A 164 5.89 7.85 -14.37
C ARG A 164 6.38 8.44 -15.69
N GLY A 165 7.09 9.56 -15.65
CA GLY A 165 7.70 10.23 -16.81
C GLY A 165 8.81 9.43 -17.48
N ILE A 166 9.59 8.66 -16.70
CA ILE A 166 10.58 7.70 -17.22
C ILE A 166 9.89 6.52 -17.93
N GLY A 167 8.70 6.13 -17.47
CA GLY A 167 7.86 5.13 -18.11
C GLY A 167 7.34 4.04 -17.18
N ALA A 168 7.45 4.20 -15.85
CA ALA A 168 6.89 3.23 -14.91
C ALA A 168 5.37 3.11 -15.09
N GLU A 169 4.90 1.88 -15.27
CA GLU A 169 3.48 1.58 -15.39
C GLU A 169 2.74 1.93 -14.11
N ILE A 170 3.37 1.74 -12.94
CA ILE A 170 2.84 2.13 -11.63
C ILE A 170 3.93 2.85 -10.84
N ALA A 171 3.59 3.95 -10.17
CA ALA A 171 4.42 4.54 -9.13
C ALA A 171 3.54 5.13 -8.03
N GLY A 172 4.00 5.12 -6.78
CA GLY A 172 3.25 5.63 -5.64
C GLY A 172 4.03 5.62 -4.33
N MET A 173 3.40 6.10 -3.27
CA MET A 173 3.94 6.06 -1.91
C MET A 173 3.24 4.95 -1.10
N SER A 174 4.05 4.11 -0.42
CA SER A 174 3.56 3.01 0.40
C SER A 174 3.18 3.50 1.80
N SER A 175 1.96 3.16 2.24
CA SER A 175 1.41 3.55 3.55
C SER A 175 1.54 5.06 3.82
N VAL A 176 1.79 5.43 5.07
CA VAL A 176 2.15 6.77 5.55
C VAL A 176 3.52 7.26 5.10
N GLY A 177 4.27 6.50 4.30
CA GLY A 177 5.53 6.96 3.72
C GLY A 177 6.74 7.02 4.69
N PRO A 178 7.86 7.61 4.25
CA PRO A 178 8.06 8.27 2.95
C PRO A 178 8.44 7.31 1.82
N THR A 179 8.38 5.98 2.03
CA THR A 179 8.78 4.97 1.04
C THR A 179 7.98 5.07 -0.25
N ILE A 180 8.70 5.17 -1.38
CA ILE A 180 8.12 5.25 -2.73
C ILE A 180 8.47 3.97 -3.48
N PHE A 181 7.57 3.55 -4.36
CA PHE A 181 7.78 2.39 -5.21
C PHE A 181 7.45 2.71 -6.67
N ALA A 182 8.09 1.97 -7.58
CA ALA A 182 7.75 1.88 -8.98
C ALA A 182 7.62 0.41 -9.38
N LEU A 183 6.60 0.10 -10.19
CA LEU A 183 6.43 -1.22 -10.80
C LEU A 183 6.52 -1.09 -12.32
N THR A 184 7.25 -2.01 -12.94
CA THR A 184 7.40 -2.04 -14.39
C THR A 184 7.64 -3.45 -14.93
N GLN A 185 7.13 -3.71 -16.13
CA GLN A 185 7.45 -4.91 -16.92
C GLN A 185 8.56 -4.64 -17.95
N SER A 186 9.00 -3.38 -18.10
CA SER A 186 10.04 -2.97 -19.05
C SER A 186 11.42 -2.96 -18.38
N GLN A 187 12.35 -3.76 -18.91
CA GLN A 187 13.75 -3.74 -18.49
C GLN A 187 14.39 -2.36 -18.71
N GLU A 188 14.08 -1.70 -19.83
CA GLU A 188 14.63 -0.37 -20.14
C GLU A 188 14.15 0.67 -19.12
N THR A 189 12.87 0.64 -18.75
CA THR A 189 12.32 1.53 -17.72
C THR A 189 12.97 1.28 -16.37
N TYR A 190 13.12 0.00 -16.00
CA TYR A 190 13.79 -0.42 -14.77
C TYR A 190 15.20 0.15 -14.67
N ASP A 191 16.02 -0.03 -15.72
CA ASP A 191 17.41 0.45 -15.75
C ASP A 191 17.48 1.98 -15.66
N LYS A 192 16.58 2.70 -16.35
CA LYS A 192 16.52 4.17 -16.30
C LYS A 192 16.15 4.69 -14.91
N ILE A 193 15.25 4.04 -14.18
CA ILE A 193 14.87 4.45 -12.82
C ILE A 193 16.05 4.24 -11.86
N LEU A 194 16.75 3.10 -11.94
CA LEU A 194 17.93 2.87 -11.13
C LEU A 194 19.06 3.85 -11.45
N GLN A 195 19.28 4.14 -12.73
CA GLN A 195 20.27 5.14 -13.14
C GLN A 195 19.90 6.52 -12.60
N TYR A 196 18.63 6.92 -12.72
CA TYR A 196 18.15 8.18 -12.14
C TYR A 196 18.42 8.27 -10.64
N LEU A 197 18.11 7.22 -9.86
CA LEU A 197 18.36 7.20 -8.42
C LEU A 197 19.85 7.33 -8.09
N LYS A 198 20.72 6.64 -8.83
CA LYS A 198 22.19 6.72 -8.67
C LYS A 198 22.72 8.11 -9.01
N ASP A 199 22.25 8.70 -10.11
CA ASP A 199 22.66 10.04 -10.55
C ASP A 199 22.26 11.13 -9.55
N HIS A 200 21.21 10.89 -8.77
CA HIS A 200 20.75 11.78 -7.69
C HIS A 200 21.34 11.42 -6.32
N GLY A 201 22.35 10.54 -6.26
CA GLY A 201 23.09 10.24 -5.04
C GLY A 201 22.32 9.42 -4.01
N VAL A 202 21.24 8.72 -4.42
CA VAL A 202 20.53 7.81 -3.51
C VAL A 202 21.44 6.62 -3.19
N ALA A 203 21.69 6.39 -1.90
CA ALA A 203 22.51 5.27 -1.45
C ALA A 203 21.86 3.93 -1.81
N ASP A 204 22.66 2.96 -2.27
CA ASP A 204 22.20 1.61 -2.61
C ASP A 204 21.48 0.93 -1.43
N SER A 205 21.85 1.23 -0.18
CA SER A 205 21.19 0.72 1.03
C SER A 205 19.75 1.19 1.22
N ARG A 206 19.32 2.21 0.47
CA ARG A 206 17.96 2.78 0.48
C ARG A 206 17.17 2.37 -0.75
N ILE A 207 17.73 1.54 -1.62
CA ILE A 207 17.09 1.02 -2.83
C ILE A 207 16.92 -0.49 -2.64
N ILE A 208 15.71 -0.97 -2.84
CA ILE A 208 15.36 -2.38 -2.77
C ILE A 208 14.80 -2.77 -4.14
N GLU A 209 15.52 -3.65 -4.80
CA GLU A 209 15.14 -4.27 -6.07
C GLU A 209 14.47 -5.62 -5.78
N THR A 210 13.24 -5.81 -6.25
CA THR A 210 12.49 -7.06 -6.06
C THR A 210 11.47 -7.27 -7.19
N THR A 211 10.56 -8.22 -7.02
CA THR A 211 9.47 -8.51 -7.93
C THR A 211 8.14 -8.59 -7.18
N VAL A 212 7.03 -8.43 -7.89
CA VAL A 212 5.71 -8.61 -7.30
C VAL A 212 5.50 -10.09 -6.99
N ASP A 213 5.29 -10.42 -5.72
CA ASP A 213 4.89 -11.76 -5.31
C ASP A 213 3.43 -12.02 -5.71
N ASN A 214 3.22 -12.99 -6.60
CA ASN A 214 1.91 -13.40 -7.10
C ASN A 214 1.39 -14.71 -6.47
N MET A 215 2.09 -15.25 -5.47
CA MET A 215 1.72 -16.50 -4.80
C MET A 215 1.18 -16.24 -3.39
N GLY A 216 1.67 -15.20 -2.73
CA GLY A 216 1.39 -14.96 -1.32
C GLY A 216 1.99 -16.05 -0.45
N GLY A 217 1.43 -16.23 0.73
CA GLY A 217 1.89 -17.22 1.69
C GLY A 217 1.81 -18.65 1.15
N THR A 218 2.86 -19.41 1.42
CA THR A 218 2.94 -20.84 1.16
C THR A 218 3.30 -21.59 2.44
N ILE A 219 2.91 -22.87 2.49
CA ILE A 219 3.31 -23.80 3.54
C ILE A 219 3.95 -25.03 2.90
N THR A 220 5.07 -25.48 3.46
CA THR A 220 5.71 -26.74 3.06
C THR A 220 5.37 -27.81 4.08
N GLU A 221 4.57 -28.80 3.64
CA GLU A 221 4.16 -29.92 4.47
C GLU A 221 4.66 -31.22 3.83
N ASN A 222 5.42 -32.02 4.57
CA ASN A 222 6.02 -33.27 4.09
C ASN A 222 6.82 -33.12 2.78
N GLY A 223 7.49 -31.98 2.60
CA GLY A 223 8.28 -31.68 1.40
C GLY A 223 7.46 -31.20 0.19
N VAL A 224 6.16 -30.99 0.34
CA VAL A 224 5.29 -30.45 -0.71
C VAL A 224 4.86 -29.03 -0.34
N GLU A 225 5.21 -28.07 -1.19
CA GLU A 225 4.78 -26.68 -1.05
C GLU A 225 3.32 -26.52 -1.53
N LYS A 226 2.51 -25.85 -0.72
CA LYS A 226 1.10 -25.54 -1.00
C LYS A 226 0.86 -24.06 -0.78
N SER A 227 0.21 -23.39 -1.73
CA SER A 227 -0.26 -22.01 -1.58
C SER A 227 -1.59 -21.96 -0.85
N PHE A 228 -1.77 -20.95 0.01
CA PHE A 228 -3.04 -20.69 0.68
C PHE A 228 -4.17 -20.31 -0.30
N MET A 229 -3.86 -19.81 -1.50
CA MET A 229 -4.87 -19.46 -2.52
C MET A 229 -5.75 -20.66 -2.91
N ASN A 230 -5.18 -21.86 -2.91
CA ASN A 230 -5.90 -23.07 -3.31
C ASN A 230 -6.57 -23.79 -2.14
N ASP A 231 -6.35 -23.31 -0.90
CA ASP A 231 -6.78 -24.00 0.30
C ASP A 231 -8.25 -23.69 0.61
N ASN A 232 -9.10 -24.71 0.59
CA ASN A 232 -10.56 -24.53 0.54
C ASN A 232 -11.16 -23.89 1.81
N TRP A 233 -10.46 -23.90 2.94
CA TRP A 233 -10.94 -23.31 4.19
C TRP A 233 -10.82 -21.78 4.22
N LEU A 234 -9.95 -21.20 3.38
CA LEU A 234 -9.82 -19.76 3.16
C LEU A 234 -10.72 -19.21 2.05
N LYS A 235 -11.42 -20.08 1.29
CA LYS A 235 -12.27 -19.71 0.15
C LYS A 235 -13.65 -19.16 0.52
N GLY A 236 -13.88 -18.87 1.79
CA GLY A 236 -15.00 -18.01 2.18
C GLY A 236 -14.50 -16.60 2.35
#